data_AF-A0A920EDT8-F1
#
_entry.id   AF-A0A920EDT8-F1
#
_cell.length_a   1.000
_cell.length_b   1.000
_cell.length_c   1.000
_cell.angle_alpha   90.00
_cell.angle_beta   90.00
_cell.angle_gamma   90.00
#
_symmetry.space_group_name_H-M   'P 1'
#
loop_
_entity.id
_entity.type
_entity.pdbx_description
1 polymer ?
#
loop_
_entity_poly.entity_id
_entity_poly.type
_entity_poly.pdbx_seq_one_letter_code
_entity_poly.pdbx_strand_id
1 'polypeptide(L)'
;MEDASNAPKFHMDRSQYGDGLLQWFTDAHPHHSNIAVTDIDIPVATGFSNETVFFGVSSNTDEGPHEGRYVARIEPEDGGMFPIQTPDCDISVALQQRVMNTVKQQ
;
A
#
# COMPACT_ATOMS: atom_id res chain seq x y z
N MET A 1 32.89 17.42 0.68
CA MET A 1 31.45 17.64 0.47
C MET A 1 31.12 16.81 -0.75
N GLU A 2 30.93 15.52 -0.52
CA GLU A 2 30.77 14.53 -1.59
C GLU A 2 29.29 14.35 -1.90
N ASP A 3 29.05 14.35 -3.20
CA ASP A 3 27.80 14.54 -3.90
C ASP A 3 26.87 13.33 -3.71
N ALA A 4 25.73 13.55 -3.06
CA ALA A 4 24.70 12.53 -2.82
C ALA A 4 23.76 12.34 -4.04
N SER A 5 24.21 12.58 -5.28
CA SER A 5 23.34 12.63 -6.46
C SER A 5 23.37 11.38 -7.35
N ASN A 6 24.05 10.31 -6.96
CA ASN A 6 24.14 9.07 -7.77
C ASN A 6 23.38 7.87 -7.19
N ALA A 7 22.30 8.09 -6.44
CA ALA A 7 21.37 7.01 -6.15
C ALA A 7 20.64 6.62 -7.46
N PRO A 8 20.65 5.34 -7.87
CA PRO A 8 19.86 4.88 -9.01
C PRO A 8 18.40 5.24 -8.74
N LYS A 9 17.81 6.09 -9.58
CA LYS A 9 16.36 6.30 -9.57
C LYS A 9 15.74 5.01 -10.10
N PHE A 10 15.36 4.11 -9.19
CA PHE A 10 14.60 2.90 -9.49
C PHE A 10 13.24 3.30 -10.06
N HIS A 11 13.22 3.63 -11.34
CA HIS A 11 12.00 3.83 -12.10
C HIS A 11 11.52 2.44 -12.54
N MET A 12 11.04 1.64 -11.57
CA MET A 12 10.26 0.45 -11.94
C MET A 12 8.91 0.95 -12.45
N ASP A 13 8.49 0.43 -13.59
CA ASP A 13 7.12 0.60 -14.08
C ASP A 13 6.19 -0.17 -13.14
N ARG A 14 5.50 0.57 -12.27
CA ARG A 14 4.74 0.01 -11.14
C ARG A 14 3.24 -0.05 -11.38
N SER A 15 2.83 0.20 -12.63
CA SER A 15 1.51 -0.11 -13.16
C SER A 15 1.10 -1.57 -12.90
N GLN A 16 2.10 -2.45 -12.77
CA GLN A 16 1.96 -3.89 -12.52
C GLN A 16 1.31 -4.26 -11.17
N TYR A 17 1.25 -3.36 -10.18
CA TYR A 17 0.57 -3.69 -8.91
C TYR A 17 -0.96 -3.68 -9.02
N GLY A 18 -1.52 -3.06 -10.07
CA GLY A 18 -2.96 -2.91 -10.24
C GLY A 18 -3.72 -4.24 -10.16
N ASP A 19 -3.25 -5.26 -10.87
CA ASP A 19 -3.89 -6.59 -10.89
C ASP A 19 -3.82 -7.27 -9.52
N GLY A 20 -2.67 -7.17 -8.84
CA GLY A 20 -2.48 -7.74 -7.50
C GLY A 20 -3.36 -7.04 -6.45
N LEU A 21 -3.45 -5.72 -6.50
CA LEU A 21 -4.31 -4.92 -5.60
C LEU A 21 -5.80 -5.19 -5.87
N LEU A 22 -6.19 -5.34 -7.14
CA LEU A 22 -7.55 -5.69 -7.53
C LEU A 22 -7.92 -7.09 -7.01
N GLN A 23 -7.04 -8.07 -7.19
CA GLN A 23 -7.25 -9.43 -6.72
C GLN A 23 -7.39 -9.46 -5.18
N TRP A 24 -6.46 -8.82 -4.47
CA TRP A 24 -6.52 -8.71 -3.01
C TRP A 24 -7.84 -8.09 -2.55
N PHE A 25 -8.27 -6.98 -3.17
CA PHE A 25 -9.50 -6.30 -2.76
C PHE A 25 -10.73 -7.18 -2.99
N THR A 26 -10.77 -7.88 -4.14
CA THR A 26 -11.84 -8.81 -4.49
C THR A 26 -11.95 -9.95 -3.48
N ASP A 27 -10.82 -10.54 -3.09
CA ASP A 27 -10.79 -11.66 -2.14
C ASP A 27 -11.18 -11.21 -0.71
N ALA A 28 -10.73 -10.03 -0.30
CA ALA A 28 -11.01 -9.49 1.04
C ALA A 28 -12.44 -8.95 1.21
N HIS A 29 -13.10 -8.56 0.10
CA HIS A 29 -14.40 -7.90 0.13
C HIS A 29 -15.42 -8.60 -0.79
N PRO A 30 -15.88 -9.82 -0.44
CA PRO A 30 -16.75 -10.63 -1.31
C PRO A 30 -18.13 -10.00 -1.59
N HIS A 31 -18.51 -8.97 -0.85
CA HIS A 31 -19.77 -8.23 -1.03
C HIS A 31 -19.65 -7.02 -1.97
N HIS A 32 -18.44 -6.74 -2.47
CA HIS A 32 -18.21 -5.67 -3.44
C HIS A 32 -18.27 -6.22 -4.87
N SER A 33 -18.82 -5.44 -5.79
CA SER A 33 -18.88 -5.77 -7.22
C SER A 33 -18.44 -4.59 -8.08
N ASN A 34 -18.16 -4.83 -9.36
CA ASN A 34 -17.68 -3.80 -10.29
C ASN A 34 -16.47 -3.00 -9.73
N ILE A 35 -15.50 -3.74 -9.18
CA ILE A 35 -14.34 -3.16 -8.50
C ILE A 35 -13.36 -2.61 -9.55
N ALA A 36 -12.89 -1.39 -9.34
CA ALA A 36 -11.80 -0.79 -10.11
C ALA A 36 -10.80 -0.10 -9.18
N VAL A 37 -9.52 -0.43 -9.37
CA VAL A 37 -8.39 0.23 -8.70
C VAL A 37 -7.99 1.46 -9.52
N THR A 38 -7.86 2.61 -8.86
CA THR A 38 -7.49 3.89 -9.48
C THR A 38 -6.36 4.56 -8.70
N ASP A 39 -5.79 5.63 -9.27
CA ASP A 39 -4.92 6.57 -8.55
C ASP A 39 -3.77 5.91 -7.78
N ILE A 40 -3.13 4.90 -8.39
CA ILE A 40 -1.96 4.23 -7.81
C ILE A 40 -0.80 5.23 -7.79
N ASP A 41 -0.37 5.59 -6.58
CA ASP A 41 0.73 6.52 -6.34
C ASP A 41 1.74 5.90 -5.37
N ILE A 42 3.02 6.13 -5.65
CA ILE A 42 4.12 5.57 -4.89
C ILE A 42 5.02 6.73 -4.48
N PRO A 43 4.97 7.18 -3.21
CA PRO A 43 5.80 8.27 -2.76
C PRO A 43 7.27 7.90 -2.88
N VAL A 44 8.00 8.70 -3.65
CA VAL A 44 9.45 8.56 -3.77
C VAL A 44 10.08 9.09 -2.47
N ALA A 45 10.42 8.17 -1.56
CA ALA A 45 11.20 8.49 -0.36
C ALA A 45 12.70 8.36 -0.63
N THR A 46 13.51 9.24 -0.04
CA THR A 46 14.96 9.38 -0.24
C THR A 46 15.81 8.26 0.41
N GLY A 47 15.32 7.02 0.46
CA GLY A 47 16.16 5.86 0.83
C GLY A 47 15.72 5.01 2.01
N PHE A 48 14.41 4.78 2.21
CA PHE A 48 13.94 3.76 3.16
C PHE A 48 13.25 2.62 2.40
N SER A 49 13.81 1.40 2.51
CA SER A 49 13.54 0.20 1.70
C SER A 49 12.19 -0.49 1.99
N ASN A 50 11.08 0.22 1.86
CA ASN A 50 9.75 -0.38 1.76
C ASN A 50 8.85 0.50 0.90
N GLU A 51 8.18 -0.12 -0.06
CA GLU A 51 7.40 0.59 -1.05
C GLU A 51 5.99 0.76 -0.51
N THR A 52 5.73 1.96 0.01
CA THR A 52 4.36 2.37 0.31
C THR A 52 3.66 2.66 -1.00
N VAL A 53 2.44 2.16 -1.18
CA VAL A 53 1.61 2.38 -2.36
C VAL A 53 0.27 2.93 -1.90
N PHE A 54 -0.07 4.14 -2.31
CA PHE A 54 -1.42 4.69 -2.18
C PHE A 54 -2.24 4.26 -3.40
N PHE A 55 -3.51 3.94 -3.20
CA PHE A 55 -4.42 3.65 -4.30
C PHE A 55 -5.87 3.92 -3.92
N GLY A 56 -6.67 4.26 -4.92
CA GLY A 56 -8.12 4.36 -4.83
C GLY A 56 -8.79 3.04 -5.22
N VAL A 57 -9.97 2.80 -4.66
CA VAL A 57 -10.88 1.74 -5.12
C VAL A 57 -12.27 2.34 -5.27
N SER A 58 -12.87 2.12 -6.44
CA SER A 58 -14.30 2.30 -6.69
C SER A 58 -14.98 0.95 -6.83
N SER A 59 -16.18 0.80 -6.29
CA SER A 59 -16.95 -0.46 -6.35
C SER A 59 -18.42 -0.22 -6.04
N ASN A 60 -19.26 -1.23 -6.19
CA ASN A 60 -20.66 -1.24 -5.77
C ASN A 60 -20.85 -2.18 -4.59
N THR A 61 -21.63 -1.76 -3.59
CA THR A 61 -22.09 -2.57 -2.46
C THR A 61 -23.62 -2.62 -2.44
N ASP A 62 -24.19 -3.43 -1.55
CA ASP A 62 -25.64 -3.47 -1.33
C ASP A 62 -26.22 -2.13 -0.84
N GLU A 63 -25.38 -1.24 -0.30
CA GLU A 63 -25.74 0.09 0.18
C GLU A 63 -25.57 1.18 -0.89
N GLY A 64 -24.97 0.84 -2.04
CA GLY A 64 -24.75 1.74 -3.18
C GLY A 64 -23.29 1.84 -3.63
N PRO A 65 -22.94 2.89 -4.40
CA PRO A 65 -21.57 3.11 -4.85
C PRO A 65 -20.62 3.37 -3.67
N HIS A 66 -19.45 2.74 -3.70
CA HIS A 66 -18.39 2.87 -2.71
C HIS A 66 -17.12 3.42 -3.38
N GLU A 67 -16.52 4.42 -2.73
CA GLU A 67 -15.18 4.91 -3.05
C GLU A 67 -14.31 4.92 -1.78
N GLY A 68 -13.09 4.41 -1.87
CA GLY A 68 -12.16 4.36 -0.75
C GLY A 68 -10.72 4.61 -1.17
N ARG A 69 -9.94 5.16 -0.23
CA ARG A 69 -8.48 5.31 -0.37
C ARG A 69 -7.77 4.36 0.57
N TYR A 70 -6.79 3.66 0.03
CA TYR A 70 -6.08 2.57 0.69
C TYR A 70 -4.57 2.78 0.61
N VAL A 71 -3.86 2.06 1.48
CA VAL A 71 -2.40 2.05 1.53
C VAL A 71 -1.96 0.60 1.59
N ALA A 72 -1.11 0.20 0.64
CA ALA A 72 -0.40 -1.06 0.68
C ALA A 72 1.07 -0.81 1.01
N ARG A 73 1.70 -1.81 1.62
CA ARG A 73 3.15 -1.86 1.82
C ARG A 73 3.67 -3.07 1.08
N ILE A 74 4.47 -2.84 0.06
CA ILE A 74 5.07 -3.89 -0.77
C ILE A 74 6.51 -4.10 -0.30
N GLU A 75 6.81 -5.34 0.03
CA GLU A 75 8.16 -5.76 0.40
C GLU A 75 9.01 -5.93 -0.86
N PRO A 76 10.23 -5.38 -0.90
CA PRO A 76 11.13 -5.57 -2.03
C PRO A 76 11.71 -7.00 -2.00
N GLU A 77 12.04 -7.54 -3.18
CA GLU A 77 12.51 -8.93 -3.35
C GLU A 77 13.83 -9.23 -2.60
N ASP A 78 14.64 -8.20 -2.34
CA ASP A 78 15.92 -8.28 -1.64
C ASP A 78 15.79 -8.30 -0.11
N GLY A 79 14.56 -8.25 0.41
CA GLY A 79 14.26 -8.24 1.83
C GLY A 79 14.28 -6.83 2.41
N GLY A 80 13.15 -6.42 2.98
CA GLY A 80 13.01 -5.09 3.56
C GLY A 80 13.91 -4.85 4.77
N MET A 81 14.22 -3.58 5.05
CA MET A 81 14.86 -3.14 6.30
C MET A 81 13.99 -3.43 7.54
N PHE A 82 12.71 -3.72 7.34
CA PHE A 82 11.76 -4.03 8.40
C PHE A 82 11.50 -5.55 8.45
N PRO A 83 11.04 -6.08 9.60
CA PRO A 83 10.72 -7.49 9.73
C PRO A 83 9.78 -7.94 8.61
N ILE A 84 10.07 -9.10 8.05
CA ILE A 84 9.22 -9.78 7.05
C ILE A 84 7.81 -9.91 7.64
N GLN A 85 6.80 -9.52 6.86
CA GLN A 85 5.40 -9.69 7.22
C GLN A 85 5.01 -11.17 7.20
N THR A 86 5.31 -11.82 8.32
CA THR A 86 4.80 -13.14 8.70
C THR A 86 3.44 -12.98 9.41
N PRO A 87 2.66 -14.06 9.63
CA PRO A 87 1.44 -13.98 10.44
C PRO A 87 1.66 -13.35 11.84
N ASP A 88 2.86 -13.46 12.40
CA ASP A 88 3.22 -12.82 13.68
C ASP A 88 3.23 -11.27 13.59
N CYS A 89 3.29 -10.71 12.38
CA CYS A 89 3.21 -9.27 12.13
C CYS A 89 1.78 -8.70 12.24
N ASP A 90 0.75 -9.53 12.40
CA ASP A 90 -0.62 -9.06 12.68
C ASP A 90 -0.65 -8.15 13.93
N ILE A 91 0.18 -8.45 14.94
CA ILE A 91 0.33 -7.61 16.13
C ILE A 91 0.96 -6.25 15.77
N SER A 92 1.97 -6.25 14.90
CA SER A 92 2.64 -5.02 14.43
C SER A 92 1.71 -4.16 13.58
N VAL A 93 0.92 -4.76 12.69
CA VAL A 93 -0.10 -4.07 11.88
C VAL A 93 -1.18 -3.48 12.78
N ALA A 94 -1.67 -4.23 13.77
CA ALA A 94 -2.63 -3.73 14.75
C ALA A 94 -2.05 -2.57 15.59
N LEU A 95 -0.77 -2.65 15.99
CA LEU A 95 -0.08 -1.57 16.69
C LEU A 95 0.02 -0.31 15.81
N GLN A 96 0.39 -0.46 14.53
CA GLN A 96 0.44 0.65 13.58
C GLN A 96 -0.94 1.31 13.41
N GLN A 97 -2.02 0.52 13.27
CA GLN A 97 -3.39 1.05 13.20
C GLN A 97 -3.77 1.87 14.45
N ARG A 98 -3.42 1.38 15.66
CA ARG A 98 -3.70 2.09 16.92
C ARG A 98 -2.98 3.43 16.99
N VAL A 99 -1.68 3.45 16.66
CA VAL A 99 -0.89 4.69 16.62
C VAL A 99 -1.50 5.69 15.65
N MET A 100 -1.88 5.24 14.44
CA MET A 100 -2.51 6.11 13.44
C MET A 100 -3.84 6.68 13.92
N ASN A 101 -4.67 5.89 14.63
CA ASN A 101 -5.91 6.39 15.21
C ASN A 101 -5.67 7.45 16.29
N THR A 102 -4.64 7.29 17.13
CA THR A 102 -4.26 8.31 18.12
C THR A 102 -3.78 9.60 17.45
N VAL A 103 -2.98 9.51 16.38
CA VAL A 103 -2.50 10.68 15.63
C VAL A 103 -3.65 11.44 14.96
N LYS A 104 -4.63 10.74 14.38
CA LYS A 104 -5.82 11.38 13.77
C LYS A 104 -6.68 12.17 14.75
N GLN A 105 -6.52 11.97 16.06
CA GLN A 105 -7.29 12.63 17.11
C GLN A 105 -6.59 13.87 17.69
N GLN A 106 -5.42 14.24 17.18
CA GLN A 106 -4.74 15.51 17.49
C GLN A 106 -4.98 16.55 16.40
#